data_AF-U1GZF6-F1
#
_entry.id   AF-U1GZF6-F1
#
_cell.length_a   1.000
_cell.length_b   1.000
_cell.length_c   1.000
_cell.angle_alpha   90.00
_cell.angle_beta   90.00
_cell.angle_gamma   90.00
#
_symmetry.space_group_name_H-M   'P 1'
#
loop_
_entity.id
_entity.type
_entity.pdbx_description
1 polymer ?
#
loop_
_entity_poly.entity_id
_entity_poly.type
_entity_poly.pdbx_seq_one_letter_code
_entity_poly.pdbx_strand_id
1 'polypeptide(L)'
;MESFNGYKDPHILCAWLLFSGQQVKSINELYSRGFYNCIRQSDYTTADGYLDGIEVVNESFVTLLPKFADDSKAIFVLDPPYLCTKQASYKQERYFDLIDFLELIRLTRPPYLFFSSTKSEFIRFVDWLIASKGDNWQSFVDYQRIIVQTSTSYSGKYEDNLIYKC
;
A
#
# COMPACT_ATOMS: atom_id res chain seq x y z
N MET A 1 -3.27 12.89 -29.44
CA MET A 1 -3.25 13.25 -28.00
C MET A 1 -3.24 14.75 -27.79
N GLU A 2 -2.47 15.53 -28.55
CA GLU A 2 -2.39 17.00 -28.38
C GLU A 2 -3.74 17.72 -28.51
N SER A 3 -4.66 17.21 -29.33
CA SER A 3 -6.02 17.77 -29.50
C SER A 3 -7.00 17.50 -28.34
N PHE A 4 -6.63 16.71 -27.33
CA PHE A 4 -7.47 16.46 -26.17
C PHE A 4 -7.23 17.51 -25.08
N ASN A 5 -8.29 18.21 -24.67
CA ASN A 5 -8.23 19.32 -23.70
C ASN A 5 -8.47 18.90 -22.24
N GLY A 6 -8.74 17.62 -21.97
CA GLY A 6 -8.87 17.10 -20.61
C GLY A 6 -7.52 16.81 -19.95
N TYR A 7 -7.56 16.43 -18.66
CA TYR A 7 -6.37 15.99 -17.94
C TYR A 7 -5.81 14.70 -18.56
N LYS A 8 -4.51 14.68 -18.82
CA LYS A 8 -3.78 13.55 -19.39
C LYS A 8 -2.88 13.00 -18.31
N ASP A 9 -3.25 11.85 -17.76
CA ASP A 9 -2.43 11.18 -16.75
C ASP A 9 -1.34 10.33 -17.42
N PRO A 10 -0.05 10.68 -17.32
CA PRO A 10 1.03 9.92 -17.94
C PRO A 10 1.14 8.50 -17.38
N HIS A 11 0.74 8.27 -16.13
CA HIS A 11 0.80 6.95 -15.48
C HIS A 11 -0.24 6.00 -16.06
N ILE A 12 -1.48 6.47 -16.25
CA ILE A 12 -2.54 5.68 -16.88
C ILE A 12 -2.20 5.38 -18.35
N LEU A 13 -1.74 6.41 -19.09
CA LEU A 13 -1.36 6.23 -20.49
C LEU A 13 -0.17 5.26 -20.64
N CYS A 14 0.77 5.28 -19.69
CA CYS A 14 1.87 4.31 -19.63
C CYS A 14 1.36 2.88 -19.49
N ALA A 15 0.40 2.64 -18.60
CA ALA A 15 -0.18 1.31 -18.38
C ALA A 15 -0.93 0.77 -19.61
N TRP A 16 -1.47 1.63 -20.46
CA TRP A 16 -2.20 1.23 -21.67
C TRP A 16 -1.31 1.06 -22.91
N LEU A 17 -0.28 1.89 -23.04
CA LEU A 17 0.49 2.03 -24.27
C LEU A 17 1.89 1.42 -24.21
N LEU A 18 2.47 1.26 -23.01
CA LEU A 18 3.80 0.68 -22.85
C LEU A 18 3.71 -0.76 -22.35
N PHE A 19 4.81 -1.50 -22.51
CA PHE A 19 4.93 -2.83 -21.94
C PHE A 19 4.78 -2.78 -20.41
N SER A 20 4.12 -3.79 -19.83
CA SER A 20 3.83 -3.85 -18.39
C SER A 20 5.10 -3.67 -17.55
N GLY A 21 5.00 -2.85 -16.50
CA GLY A 21 6.10 -2.53 -15.60
C GLY A 21 6.96 -1.33 -16.03
N GLN A 22 6.73 -0.72 -17.19
CA GLN A 22 7.33 0.57 -17.52
C GLN A 22 6.65 1.71 -16.75
N GLN A 23 7.43 2.74 -16.43
CA GLN A 23 6.95 3.96 -15.79
C GLN A 23 7.54 5.16 -16.52
N VAL A 24 6.73 6.20 -16.71
CA VAL A 24 7.15 7.49 -17.28
C VAL A 24 6.78 8.62 -16.32
N LYS A 25 7.62 9.65 -16.28
CA LYS A 25 7.45 10.81 -15.39
C LYS A 25 6.76 11.99 -16.06
N SER A 26 6.56 11.93 -17.38
CA SER A 26 5.90 12.98 -18.18
C SER A 26 5.34 12.44 -19.49
N ILE A 27 4.43 13.19 -20.11
CA ILE A 27 3.91 12.91 -21.47
C ILE A 27 5.03 12.96 -22.52
N ASN A 28 5.97 13.89 -22.38
CA ASN A 28 7.10 13.98 -23.31
C ASN A 28 7.97 12.73 -23.27
N GLU A 29 8.18 12.17 -22.07
CA GLU A 29 8.88 10.89 -21.93
C GLU A 29 8.10 9.75 -22.57
N LEU A 30 6.76 9.73 -22.42
CA LEU A 30 5.90 8.74 -23.06
C LEU A 30 6.10 8.72 -24.58
N TYR A 31 6.13 9.88 -25.25
CA TYR A 31 6.32 9.98 -26.71
C TYR A 31 7.66 9.44 -27.22
N SER A 32 8.68 9.35 -26.36
CA SER A 32 9.99 8.79 -26.72
C SER A 32 10.05 7.26 -26.66
N ARG A 33 9.01 6.60 -26.15
CA ARG A 33 8.97 5.14 -25.93
C ARG A 33 8.31 4.42 -27.10
N GLY A 34 8.63 3.14 -27.27
CA GLY A 34 7.93 2.25 -28.20
C GLY A 34 6.55 1.87 -27.66
N PHE A 35 5.51 2.06 -28.47
CA PHE A 35 4.14 1.72 -28.10
C PHE A 35 3.80 0.29 -28.48
N TYR A 36 3.07 -0.38 -27.60
CA TYR A 36 2.52 -1.70 -27.80
C TYR A 36 1.01 -1.58 -28.00
N ASN A 37 0.46 -2.33 -28.94
CA ASN A 37 -0.98 -2.35 -29.22
C ASN A 37 -1.73 -3.20 -28.16
N CYS A 38 -1.63 -2.80 -26.90
CA CYS A 38 -2.28 -3.44 -25.76
C CYS A 38 -3.57 -2.74 -25.34
N ILE A 39 -4.08 -1.81 -26.17
CA ILE A 39 -5.29 -1.05 -25.88
C ILE A 39 -6.50 -1.99 -25.91
N ARG A 40 -7.19 -2.09 -24.79
CA ARG A 40 -8.45 -2.84 -24.69
C ARG A 40 -9.49 -2.15 -25.57
N GLN A 41 -10.06 -2.89 -26.52
CA GLN A 41 -11.06 -2.36 -27.46
C GLN A 41 -12.51 -2.47 -26.94
N SER A 42 -12.72 -3.18 -25.84
CA SER A 42 -14.02 -3.31 -25.17
C SER A 42 -14.16 -2.26 -24.07
N ASP A 43 -15.37 -1.73 -23.92
CA ASP A 43 -15.71 -0.87 -22.78
C ASP A 43 -15.42 -1.55 -21.44
N TYR A 44 -15.15 -0.73 -20.42
CA TYR A 44 -15.17 -1.20 -19.04
C TYR A 44 -16.62 -1.47 -18.66
N THR A 45 -16.89 -2.64 -18.08
CA THR A 45 -18.20 -2.91 -17.49
C THR A 45 -18.49 -1.83 -16.45
N THR A 46 -19.73 -1.35 -16.41
CA THR A 46 -20.14 -0.42 -15.36
C THR A 46 -19.94 -1.09 -14.01
N ALA A 47 -19.22 -0.41 -13.12
CA ALA A 47 -18.99 -0.87 -11.76
C ALA A 47 -20.14 -0.38 -10.87
N ASP A 48 -21.38 -0.65 -11.29
CA ASP A 48 -22.58 -0.15 -10.63
C ASP A 48 -22.63 -0.71 -9.20
N GLY A 49 -22.75 0.18 -8.23
CA GLY A 49 -22.71 -0.14 -6.80
C GLY A 49 -21.33 -0.53 -6.26
N TYR A 50 -20.26 -0.40 -7.05
CA TYR A 50 -18.89 -0.60 -6.56
C TYR A 50 -18.54 0.48 -5.55
N LEU A 51 -18.19 0.05 -4.33
CA LEU A 51 -17.94 0.90 -3.15
C LEU A 51 -19.20 1.52 -2.51
N ASP A 52 -20.40 1.04 -2.85
CA ASP A 52 -21.61 1.43 -2.12
C ASP A 52 -21.51 1.08 -0.63
N GLY A 53 -21.95 2.00 0.22
CA GLY A 53 -21.88 1.86 1.68
C GLY A 53 -20.49 2.09 2.28
N ILE A 54 -19.51 2.53 1.47
CA ILE A 54 -18.17 2.90 1.95
C ILE A 54 -18.10 4.40 2.23
N GLU A 55 -17.56 4.76 3.39
CA GLU A 55 -17.14 6.12 3.69
C GLU A 55 -15.66 6.29 3.33
N VAL A 56 -15.35 7.25 2.46
CA VAL A 56 -13.97 7.60 2.10
C VAL A 56 -13.60 8.91 2.77
N VAL A 57 -12.58 8.87 3.63
CA VAL A 57 -12.09 10.03 4.36
C VAL A 57 -10.68 10.39 3.93
N ASN A 58 -10.36 11.69 3.94
CA ASN A 58 -8.99 12.18 3.84
C ASN A 58 -8.55 12.63 5.23
N GLU A 59 -7.95 11.71 5.99
CA GLU A 59 -7.58 11.95 7.38
C GLU A 59 -6.28 11.19 7.72
N SER A 60 -5.48 11.74 8.64
CA SER A 60 -4.32 11.04 9.18
C SER A 60 -4.74 9.82 10.00
N PHE A 61 -4.02 8.71 9.87
CA PHE A 61 -4.27 7.53 10.71
C PHE A 61 -4.14 7.85 12.22
N VAL A 62 -3.33 8.85 12.57
CA VAL A 62 -3.12 9.31 13.95
C VAL A 62 -4.41 9.85 14.57
N THR A 63 -5.30 10.45 13.77
CA THR A 63 -6.59 10.97 14.26
C THR A 63 -7.74 10.03 13.95
N LEU A 64 -7.63 9.22 12.89
CA LEU A 64 -8.67 8.26 12.49
C LEU A 64 -8.73 7.03 13.41
N LEU A 65 -7.60 6.35 13.65
CA LEU A 65 -7.59 5.09 14.40
C LEU A 65 -8.11 5.25 15.84
N PRO A 66 -7.75 6.32 16.61
CA PRO A 66 -8.28 6.51 17.95
C PRO A 66 -9.81 6.59 18.04
N LYS A 67 -10.49 7.08 16.99
CA LYS A 67 -11.97 7.17 16.97
C LYS A 67 -12.64 5.80 17.08
N PHE A 68 -11.93 4.74 16.70
CA PHE A 68 -12.40 3.37 16.71
C PHE A 68 -11.65 2.49 17.72
N ALA A 69 -10.79 3.08 18.57
CA ALA A 69 -9.96 2.31 19.50
C ALA A 69 -10.79 1.45 20.47
N ASP A 70 -11.93 1.97 20.95
CA ASP A 70 -12.80 1.25 21.89
C ASP A 70 -13.95 0.47 21.22
N ASP A 71 -14.02 0.47 19.88
CA ASP A 71 -15.06 -0.26 19.15
C ASP A 71 -14.69 -1.73 18.94
N SER A 72 -15.31 -2.61 19.73
CA SER A 72 -15.10 -4.06 19.66
C SER A 72 -15.53 -4.71 18.35
N LYS A 73 -16.30 -4.01 17.49
CA LYS A 73 -16.72 -4.50 16.17
C LYS A 73 -15.80 -4.02 15.05
N ALA A 74 -14.94 -3.05 15.31
CA ALA A 74 -14.04 -2.50 14.31
C ALA A 74 -12.77 -3.34 14.15
N ILE A 75 -12.47 -3.72 12.91
CA ILE A 75 -11.24 -4.40 12.50
C ILE A 75 -10.35 -3.40 11.77
N PHE A 76 -9.07 -3.31 12.15
CA PHE A 76 -8.13 -2.44 11.44
C PHE A 76 -7.47 -3.19 10.29
N VAL A 77 -7.64 -2.69 9.06
CA VAL A 77 -6.96 -3.20 7.87
C VAL A 77 -5.89 -2.19 7.47
N LEU A 78 -4.63 -2.55 7.71
CA LEU A 78 -3.49 -1.63 7.66
C LEU A 78 -2.54 -2.05 6.54
N ASP A 79 -2.40 -1.20 5.53
CA ASP A 79 -1.42 -1.33 4.44
C ASP A 79 -0.56 -0.06 4.33
N PRO A 80 0.33 0.18 5.31
CA PRO A 80 1.15 1.38 5.35
C PRO A 80 2.29 1.33 4.31
N PRO A 81 2.85 2.48 3.92
CA PRO A 81 4.09 2.51 3.15
C PRO A 81 5.21 1.74 3.87
N TYR A 82 5.79 0.73 3.22
CA TYR A 82 6.80 -0.13 3.84
C TYR A 82 8.12 0.61 4.09
N LEU A 83 8.60 0.53 5.34
CA LEU A 83 9.93 0.99 5.74
C LEU A 83 11.01 0.41 4.82
N CYS A 84 12.08 1.17 4.59
CA CYS A 84 13.25 0.75 3.81
C CYS A 84 13.02 0.41 2.33
N THR A 85 11.81 0.58 1.78
CA THR A 85 11.60 0.53 0.33
C THR A 85 12.09 1.83 -0.31
N LYS A 86 12.60 1.76 -1.56
CA LYS A 86 12.94 2.98 -2.33
C LYS A 86 11.65 3.75 -2.61
N GLN A 87 11.23 4.60 -1.68
CA GLN A 87 10.06 5.48 -1.82
C GLN A 87 10.31 6.63 -2.83
N ALA A 88 11.51 6.71 -3.43
CA ALA A 88 11.89 7.71 -4.44
C ALA A 88 11.00 7.74 -5.70
N SER A 89 10.14 6.74 -5.90
CA SER A 89 9.15 6.72 -6.99
C SER A 89 7.86 7.48 -6.65
N TYR A 90 7.59 7.77 -5.37
CA TYR A 90 6.42 8.54 -4.94
C TYR A 90 6.82 10.01 -4.79
N LYS A 91 6.30 10.88 -5.66
CA LYS A 91 6.41 12.34 -5.51
C LYS A 91 5.51 12.82 -4.35
N GLN A 92 5.85 12.49 -3.10
CA GLN A 92 5.11 12.95 -1.93
C GLN A 92 5.88 14.07 -1.20
N GLU A 93 5.17 15.16 -0.87
CA GLU A 93 5.71 16.32 -0.13
C GLU A 93 6.02 16.00 1.34
N ARG A 94 5.43 14.93 1.88
CA ARG A 94 5.64 14.43 3.25
C ARG A 94 5.97 12.94 3.19
N TYR A 95 7.04 12.56 3.87
CA TYR A 95 7.57 11.19 3.89
C TYR A 95 6.94 10.41 5.05
N PHE A 96 6.46 9.19 4.80
CA PHE A 96 6.08 8.27 5.88
C PHE A 96 7.36 7.73 6.50
N ASP A 97 7.72 8.27 7.65
CA ASP A 97 9.01 8.01 8.29
C ASP A 97 8.92 6.96 9.40
N LEU A 98 10.04 6.77 10.10
CA LEU A 98 10.11 5.84 11.23
C LEU A 98 9.17 6.26 12.37
N ILE A 99 8.97 7.55 12.62
CA ILE A 99 8.11 8.05 13.68
C ILE A 99 6.65 7.77 13.32
N ASP A 100 6.23 8.02 12.09
CA ASP A 100 4.89 7.68 11.61
C ASP A 100 4.64 6.16 11.73
N PHE A 101 5.64 5.34 11.39
CA PHE A 101 5.55 3.90 11.58
C PHE A 101 5.38 3.50 13.05
N LEU A 102 6.23 4.02 13.95
CA LEU A 102 6.13 3.72 15.39
C LEU A 102 4.80 4.16 15.98
N GLU A 103 4.27 5.30 15.54
CA GLU A 103 2.96 5.80 15.95
C GLU A 103 1.82 4.90 15.46
N LEU A 104 1.92 4.39 14.21
CA LEU A 104 0.98 3.41 13.69
C LEU A 104 0.97 2.13 14.54
N ILE A 105 2.15 1.64 14.93
CA ILE A 105 2.28 0.48 15.81
C ILE A 105 1.66 0.76 17.17
N ARG A 106 1.92 1.93 17.76
CA ARG A 106 1.34 2.35 19.04
C ARG A 106 -0.20 2.36 19.02
N LEU A 107 -0.78 2.78 17.91
CA LEU A 107 -2.24 2.88 17.72
C LEU A 107 -2.91 1.60 17.25
N THR A 108 -2.15 0.58 16.84
CA THR A 108 -2.69 -0.69 16.35
C THR A 108 -3.25 -1.49 17.52
N ARG A 109 -4.49 -1.98 17.41
CA ARG A 109 -5.12 -2.85 18.40
C ARG A 109 -5.85 -4.01 17.73
N PRO A 110 -5.90 -5.21 18.35
CA PRO A 110 -6.73 -6.30 17.85
C PRO A 110 -8.23 -5.94 17.86
N PRO A 111 -9.06 -6.49 16.95
CA PRO A 111 -8.64 -7.28 15.79
C PRO A 111 -8.00 -6.43 14.69
N TYR A 112 -6.93 -6.92 14.06
CA TYR A 112 -6.29 -6.26 12.92
C TYR A 112 -5.77 -7.22 11.85
N LEU A 113 -5.65 -6.71 10.63
CA LEU A 113 -4.96 -7.25 9.48
C LEU A 113 -3.87 -6.25 9.07
N PHE A 114 -2.60 -6.65 9.14
CA PHE A 114 -1.45 -5.80 8.86
C PHE A 114 -0.66 -6.36 7.68
N PHE A 115 -0.67 -5.64 6.56
CA PHE A 115 0.11 -5.97 5.38
C PHE A 115 1.53 -5.42 5.53
N SER A 116 2.49 -6.27 5.19
CA SER A 116 3.90 -5.97 5.29
C SER A 116 4.68 -6.84 4.32
N SER A 117 6.00 -6.71 4.31
CA SER A 117 6.82 -7.52 3.44
C SER A 117 8.20 -7.86 3.99
N THR A 118 8.88 -8.78 3.32
CA THR A 118 10.26 -9.15 3.68
C THR A 118 11.24 -7.99 3.60
N LYS A 119 11.00 -6.97 2.77
CA LYS A 119 11.88 -5.78 2.70
C LYS A 119 11.60 -4.74 3.79
N SER A 120 10.46 -4.87 4.48
CA SER A 120 9.98 -3.87 5.44
C SER A 120 10.58 -4.03 6.85
N GLU A 121 11.40 -5.07 7.10
CA GLU A 121 11.93 -5.42 8.44
C GLU A 121 10.85 -5.62 9.52
N PHE A 122 9.57 -5.65 9.13
CA PHE A 122 8.44 -5.58 10.04
C PHE A 122 8.38 -6.74 11.03
N ILE A 123 8.59 -7.97 10.55
CA ILE A 123 8.63 -9.16 11.40
C ILE A 123 9.73 -9.04 12.45
N ARG A 124 10.93 -8.62 12.04
CA ARG A 124 12.06 -8.44 12.96
C ARG A 124 11.76 -7.35 14.00
N PHE A 125 11.08 -6.28 13.60
CA PHE A 125 10.61 -5.25 14.52
C PHE A 125 9.58 -5.78 15.52
N VAL A 126 8.57 -6.52 15.07
CA VAL A 126 7.53 -7.10 15.95
C VAL A 126 8.13 -8.08 16.96
N ASP A 127 9.03 -8.96 16.50
CA ASP A 127 9.71 -9.91 17.38
C ASP A 127 10.56 -9.19 18.45
N TRP A 128 11.26 -8.11 18.06
CA TRP A 128 11.98 -7.25 19.00
C TRP A 128 11.04 -6.51 19.97
N LEU A 129 9.90 -6.00 19.48
CA LEU A 129 8.91 -5.29 20.29
C LEU A 129 8.35 -6.19 21.40
N ILE A 130 8.02 -7.43 21.06
CA ILE A 130 7.55 -8.45 22.00
C ILE A 130 8.65 -8.81 23.00
N ALA A 131 9.85 -9.12 22.52
CA ALA A 131 10.97 -9.54 23.38
C ALA A 131 11.40 -8.43 24.36
N SER A 132 11.39 -7.18 23.93
CA SER A 132 11.73 -6.02 24.75
C SER A 132 10.59 -5.54 25.65
N LYS A 133 9.37 -6.04 25.45
CA LYS A 133 8.13 -5.50 26.06
C LYS A 133 8.00 -4.00 25.82
N GLY A 134 8.31 -3.56 24.60
CA GLY A 134 8.16 -2.16 24.19
C GLY A 134 6.70 -1.72 24.15
N ASP A 135 6.45 -0.45 23.86
CA ASP A 135 5.08 0.07 23.91
C ASP A 135 4.11 -0.69 22.98
N ASN A 136 2.90 -0.96 23.46
CA ASN A 136 1.87 -1.73 22.77
C ASN A 136 2.25 -3.19 22.37
N TRP A 137 3.28 -3.79 22.96
CA TRP A 137 3.71 -5.16 22.63
C TRP A 137 2.60 -6.22 22.74
N GLN A 138 1.67 -6.06 23.69
CA GLN A 138 0.57 -6.99 23.95
C GLN A 138 -0.35 -7.16 22.73
N SER A 139 -0.51 -6.10 21.94
CA SER A 139 -1.28 -6.11 20.70
C SER A 139 -0.66 -7.04 19.66
N PHE A 140 0.62 -7.39 19.79
CA PHE A 140 1.31 -8.24 18.82
C PHE A 140 1.67 -9.63 19.36
N VAL A 141 1.50 -9.92 20.65
CA VAL A 141 1.76 -11.28 21.18
C VAL A 141 0.91 -12.32 20.47
N ASP A 142 1.46 -13.50 20.19
CA ASP A 142 0.74 -14.61 19.53
C ASP A 142 0.11 -14.26 18.18
N TYR A 143 0.63 -13.23 17.50
CA TYR A 143 0.21 -12.88 16.15
C TYR A 143 0.32 -14.07 15.20
N GLN A 144 -0.58 -14.13 14.23
CA GLN A 144 -0.55 -15.12 13.17
C GLN A 144 0.03 -14.49 11.91
N ARG A 145 0.76 -15.28 11.11
CA ARG A 145 1.42 -14.82 9.89
C ARG A 145 1.03 -15.71 8.71
N ILE A 146 0.61 -15.07 7.62
CA ILE A 146 0.42 -15.69 6.31
C ILE A 146 1.48 -15.12 5.37
N ILE A 147 2.19 -16.00 4.66
CA ILE A 147 3.25 -15.64 3.72
C ILE A 147 2.77 -15.96 2.30
N VAL A 148 2.83 -14.97 1.41
CA VAL A 148 2.56 -15.14 -0.02
C VAL A 148 3.84 -14.89 -0.79
N GLN A 149 4.26 -15.88 -1.57
CA GLN A 149 5.47 -15.77 -2.40
C GLN A 149 5.11 -15.14 -3.75
N THR A 150 5.59 -13.93 -3.98
CA THR A 150 5.34 -13.18 -5.23
C THR A 150 6.66 -13.04 -6.01
N SER A 151 6.71 -13.56 -7.24
CA SER A 151 7.82 -13.32 -8.16
C SER A 151 7.49 -12.16 -9.08
N THR A 152 8.22 -11.04 -8.96
CA THR A 152 8.03 -9.87 -9.85
C THR A 152 8.95 -9.92 -11.07
N SER A 153 9.96 -10.80 -11.09
CA SER A 153 10.82 -11.07 -12.25
C SER A 153 11.64 -12.37 -12.07
N TYR A 154 12.39 -12.78 -13.10
CA TYR A 154 13.32 -13.92 -13.08
C TYR A 154 14.39 -13.82 -11.95
N SER A 155 14.68 -12.62 -11.44
CA SER A 155 15.71 -12.37 -10.41
C SER A 155 15.18 -11.78 -9.10
N GLY A 156 13.91 -11.38 -9.03
CA GLY A 156 13.32 -10.73 -7.86
C GLY A 156 12.27 -11.60 -7.18
N LYS A 157 12.68 -12.44 -6.23
CA LYS A 157 11.76 -13.08 -5.28
C LYS A 157 11.46 -12.10 -4.14
N TYR A 158 10.19 -11.91 -3.83
CA TYR A 158 9.75 -11.09 -2.71
C TYR A 158 8.57 -11.77 -2.02
N GLU A 159 8.51 -11.65 -0.70
CA GLU A 159 7.44 -12.24 0.10
C GLU A 159 6.58 -11.14 0.68
N ASP A 160 5.29 -11.19 0.37
CA ASP A 160 4.25 -10.42 1.01
C ASP A 160 3.80 -11.15 2.28
N ASN A 161 3.65 -10.41 3.36
CA ASN A 161 3.30 -10.93 4.68
C ASN A 161 2.02 -10.27 5.16
N LEU A 162 1.03 -11.08 5.52
CA LEU A 162 -0.13 -10.65 6.27
C LEU A 162 0.02 -11.10 7.72
N ILE A 163 0.06 -10.14 8.64
CA ILE A 163 0.04 -10.38 10.07
C ILE A 163 -1.37 -10.10 10.58
N TYR A 164 -1.91 -10.97 11.42
CA TYR A 164 -3.21 -10.72 12.04
C TYR A 164 -3.26 -11.19 13.48
N LYS A 165 -4.12 -10.54 14.25
CA LYS A 165 -4.52 -10.95 15.59
C LYS A 165 -6.00 -10.64 15.76
N CYS A 166 -6.73 -11.58 16.37
CA CYS A 166 -8.14 -11.45 16.68
C CYS A 166 -8.33 -10.98 18.12
#